data_AF-K7MS73-F1
#
_entry.id   AF-K7MS73-F1
#
_cell.length_a   1.000
_cell.length_b   1.000
_cell.length_c   1.000
_cell.angle_alpha   90.00
_cell.angle_beta   90.00
_cell.angle_gamma   90.00
#
_symmetry.space_group_name_H-M   'P 1'
#
loop_
_entity.id
_entity.type
_entity.pdbx_description
1 polymer ?
#
loop_
_entity_poly.entity_id
_entity_poly.type
_entity_poly.pdbx_seq_one_letter_code
_entity_poly.pdbx_strand_id
1 'polypeptide(L)'
;MQVALLRSLLNGKLFMEWICPAVAQAYHCHISAHATTYREESDIYNDNIVREITVEGVAWNIIQKPPVQQFNSSKMFKLYNDSCCSICFQDFEDEEFVRTLPKCGHFFHLVCIDKWLVQQGSCPMCKIYVPDL
;
A
#
# COMPACT_ATOMS: atom_id res chain seq x y z
N MET A 1 27.86 26.31 9.43
CA MET A 1 27.12 26.53 8.17
C MET A 1 26.74 25.26 7.39
N GLN A 2 27.41 24.12 7.57
CA GLN A 2 27.14 22.92 6.72
C GLN A 2 25.84 22.15 7.06
N VAL A 3 25.34 22.23 8.30
CA VAL A 3 24.13 21.48 8.73
C VAL A 3 22.83 22.02 8.10
N ALA A 4 22.76 23.31 7.78
CA ALA A 4 21.61 23.92 7.14
C ALA A 4 21.48 23.51 5.66
N LEU A 5 22.61 23.28 4.98
CA LEU A 5 22.65 22.76 3.61
C LEU A 5 22.20 21.29 3.57
N LEU A 6 22.65 20.46 4.51
CA LEU A 6 22.20 19.07 4.62
C LEU A 6 20.71 18.93 4.94
N ARG A 7 20.17 19.79 5.84
CA ARG A 7 18.72 19.84 6.09
C ARG A 7 17.91 20.34 4.88
N SER A 8 18.47 21.28 4.10
CA SER A 8 17.83 21.75 2.86
C SER A 8 17.85 20.70 1.74
N LEU A 9 18.88 19.84 1.72
CA LEU A 9 18.98 18.69 0.82
C LEU A 9 18.01 17.57 1.21
N LEU A 10 17.84 17.31 2.52
CA LEU A 10 16.88 16.31 3.02
C LEU A 10 15.41 16.74 2.87
N ASN A 11 15.11 18.04 2.90
CA ASN A 11 13.73 18.57 2.86
C ASN A 11 13.11 18.60 1.44
N GLY A 12 13.58 17.76 0.52
CA GLY A 12 12.98 17.56 -0.81
C GLY A 12 13.03 18.75 -1.78
N LYS A 13 13.44 19.94 -1.31
CA LYS A 13 13.41 21.18 -2.08
C LYS A 13 14.54 21.28 -3.10
N LEU A 14 15.71 20.72 -2.79
CA LEU A 14 16.85 20.61 -3.72
C LEU A 14 16.73 19.42 -4.67
N PHE A 15 15.98 18.37 -4.31
CA PHE A 15 15.76 17.21 -5.19
C PHE A 15 14.86 17.57 -6.37
N MET A 16 13.83 18.40 -6.15
CA MET A 16 12.94 18.89 -7.21
C MET A 16 13.63 19.82 -8.22
N GLU A 17 14.67 20.56 -7.81
CA GLU A 17 15.46 21.44 -8.70
C GLU A 17 16.40 20.66 -9.63
N TRP A 18 16.73 19.41 -9.31
CA TRP A 18 17.64 18.57 -10.10
C TRP A 18 16.91 17.56 -11.01
N ILE A 19 15.58 17.58 -11.00
CA ILE A 19 14.77 16.82 -11.92
C ILE A 19 15.01 17.35 -13.34
N CYS A 20 15.48 16.46 -14.24
CA CYS A 20 15.67 16.76 -15.65
C CYS A 20 14.41 17.45 -16.21
N PRO A 21 14.51 18.53 -17.02
CA PRO A 21 13.35 19.22 -17.59
C PRO A 21 12.31 18.28 -18.21
N ALA A 22 12.76 17.15 -18.80
CA ALA A 22 11.88 16.11 -19.33
C ALA A 22 11.02 15.42 -18.25
N VAL A 23 11.57 15.15 -17.07
CA VAL A 23 10.83 14.52 -15.96
C VAL A 23 9.90 15.51 -15.29
N ALA A 24 10.31 16.77 -15.13
CA ALA A 24 9.43 17.83 -14.65
C ALA A 24 8.25 18.04 -15.61
N GLN A 25 8.52 18.05 -16.92
CA GLN A 25 7.49 18.15 -17.95
C GLN A 25 6.56 16.93 -17.98
N ALA A 26 7.10 15.71 -17.81
CA ALA A 26 6.30 14.50 -17.71
C ALA A 26 5.40 14.51 -16.46
N TYR A 27 5.92 14.92 -15.32
CA TYR A 27 5.15 15.10 -14.08
C TYR A 27 4.04 16.15 -14.25
N HIS A 28 4.37 17.31 -14.83
CA HIS A 28 3.38 18.35 -15.11
C HIS A 28 2.31 17.89 -16.10
N CYS A 29 2.68 17.14 -17.15
CA CYS A 29 1.73 16.62 -18.13
C CYS A 29 0.83 15.54 -17.51
N HIS A 30 1.36 14.69 -16.64
CA HIS A 30 0.57 13.71 -15.91
C HIS A 30 -0.42 14.39 -14.96
N ILE A 31 0.03 15.38 -14.17
CA ILE A 31 -0.85 16.14 -13.28
C ILE A 31 -1.89 16.94 -14.05
N SER A 32 -1.51 17.58 -15.17
CA SER A 32 -2.46 18.33 -15.98
C SER A 32 -3.49 17.40 -16.62
N ALA A 33 -3.07 16.24 -17.13
CA ALA A 33 -3.97 15.20 -17.63
C ALA A 33 -4.93 14.72 -16.54
N HIS A 34 -4.43 14.41 -15.34
CA HIS A 34 -5.27 14.02 -14.21
C HIS A 34 -6.18 15.16 -13.71
N ALA A 35 -5.73 16.41 -13.77
CA ALA A 35 -6.53 17.58 -13.39
C ALA A 35 -7.58 17.93 -14.45
N THR A 36 -7.39 17.52 -15.71
CA THR A 36 -8.40 17.58 -16.77
C THR A 36 -9.37 16.41 -16.73
N THR A 37 -8.96 15.23 -16.27
CA THR A 37 -9.89 14.11 -16.05
C THR A 37 -10.67 14.22 -14.74
N TYR A 38 -10.17 14.98 -13.75
CA TYR A 38 -10.83 15.17 -12.45
C TYR A 38 -11.91 16.29 -12.46
N ARG A 39 -12.13 16.98 -13.58
CA ARG A 39 -13.09 18.10 -13.66
C ARG A 39 -14.41 17.83 -14.39
N GLU A 40 -14.68 16.60 -14.84
CA GLU A 40 -15.95 16.26 -15.51
C GLU A 40 -16.54 14.87 -15.17
N GLU A 41 -16.30 14.35 -13.96
CA GLU A 41 -17.08 13.21 -13.41
C GLU A 41 -17.85 13.64 -12.16
N SER A 42 -18.81 14.55 -12.34
CA SER A 42 -19.75 14.97 -11.29
C SER A 42 -21.20 14.86 -11.76
N ASP A 43 -21.60 13.73 -12.35
CA ASP A 43 -22.99 13.49 -12.77
C ASP A 43 -23.43 12.00 -12.66
N ILE A 44 -22.95 11.24 -11.67
CA ILE A 44 -23.55 9.93 -11.31
C ILE A 44 -23.48 9.66 -9.80
N TYR A 45 -23.90 10.61 -8.95
CA TYR A 45 -24.28 10.27 -7.58
C TYR A 45 -25.74 9.84 -7.56
N ASN A 46 -26.01 8.64 -8.10
CA ASN A 46 -27.30 7.98 -7.88
C ASN A 46 -27.23 7.28 -6.53
N ASP A 47 -27.81 7.91 -5.51
CA ASP A 47 -27.95 7.46 -4.11
C ASP A 47 -28.68 6.09 -3.98
N ASN A 48 -29.09 5.49 -5.11
CA ASN A 48 -29.75 4.18 -5.19
C ASN A 48 -28.83 3.05 -5.69
N ILE A 49 -27.51 3.27 -5.85
CA ILE A 49 -26.53 2.23 -6.21
C ILE A 49 -25.59 1.84 -5.05
N VAL A 50 -25.86 2.28 -3.83
CA VAL A 50 -25.35 1.58 -2.63
C VAL A 50 -26.18 0.31 -2.41
N ARG A 51 -26.24 -0.53 -3.44
CA ARG A 51 -26.62 -1.92 -3.28
C ARG A 51 -25.40 -2.60 -2.68
N GLU A 52 -25.31 -2.51 -1.34
CA GLU A 52 -24.52 -3.38 -0.47
C GLU A 52 -23.42 -4.13 -1.23
N ILE A 53 -22.25 -3.50 -1.38
CA ILE A 53 -21.04 -4.31 -1.40
C ILE A 53 -20.94 -4.79 0.05
N THR A 54 -21.62 -5.88 0.39
CA THR A 54 -21.35 -6.59 1.63
C THR A 54 -19.92 -7.08 1.51
N VAL A 55 -18.99 -6.29 2.01
CA VAL A 55 -17.62 -6.75 2.17
C VAL A 55 -17.66 -7.72 3.35
N GLU A 56 -17.87 -8.99 3.05
CA GLU A 56 -17.84 -10.02 4.08
C GLU A 56 -16.39 -10.23 4.50
N GLY A 57 -16.10 -9.81 5.73
CA GLY A 57 -14.85 -10.12 6.38
C GLY A 57 -14.64 -11.62 6.57
N VAL A 58 -13.40 -12.00 6.87
CA VAL A 58 -13.04 -13.38 7.18
C VAL A 58 -13.17 -13.58 8.70
N ALA A 59 -13.80 -14.68 9.12
CA ALA A 59 -13.94 -15.00 10.53
C ALA A 59 -12.57 -15.17 11.22
N TRP A 60 -12.43 -14.61 12.42
CA TRP A 60 -11.15 -14.55 13.16
C TRP A 60 -10.47 -15.92 13.34
N ASN A 61 -11.26 -16.96 13.58
CA ASN A 61 -10.76 -18.33 13.73
C ASN A 61 -10.10 -18.89 12.46
N ILE A 62 -10.53 -18.45 11.27
CA ILE A 62 -9.90 -18.80 9.99
C ILE A 62 -8.57 -18.05 9.87
N ILE A 63 -8.56 -16.76 10.23
CA ILE A 63 -7.37 -15.90 10.14
C ILE A 63 -6.19 -16.44 10.99
N GLN A 64 -6.47 -16.98 12.17
CA GLN A 64 -5.43 -17.45 13.10
C GLN A 64 -4.88 -18.85 12.79
N LYS A 65 -5.51 -19.60 11.87
CA LYS A 65 -5.14 -21.00 11.58
C LYS A 65 -3.76 -21.17 10.89
N PRO A 66 -3.35 -20.32 9.94
CA PRO A 66 -2.11 -20.54 9.20
C PRO A 66 -0.87 -20.29 10.05
N PRO A 67 0.26 -20.94 9.73
CA PRO A 67 1.51 -20.69 10.43
C PRO A 67 1.94 -19.24 10.28
N VAL A 68 2.39 -18.66 11.38
CA VAL A 68 2.97 -17.32 11.42
C VAL A 68 4.41 -17.39 10.90
N GLN A 69 4.82 -16.43 10.08
CA GLN A 69 6.17 -16.31 9.57
C GLN A 69 6.87 -15.11 10.20
N GLN A 70 8.16 -15.23 10.49
CA GLN A 70 9.00 -14.07 10.81
C GLN A 70 9.59 -13.46 9.54
N PHE A 71 9.62 -12.14 9.49
CA PHE A 71 10.27 -11.39 8.44
C PHE A 71 11.77 -11.64 8.51
N ASN A 72 12.37 -11.82 7.33
CA ASN A 72 13.80 -11.98 7.17
C ASN A 72 14.20 -11.25 5.89
N SER A 73 14.81 -10.09 6.07
CA SER A 73 15.32 -9.20 5.03
C SER A 73 16.11 -9.95 3.96
N SER A 74 17.03 -10.82 4.38
CA SER A 74 17.91 -11.62 3.50
C SER A 74 17.15 -12.57 2.57
N LYS A 75 15.95 -13.03 2.98
CA LYS A 75 15.09 -13.95 2.22
C LYS A 75 14.01 -13.21 1.45
N MET A 76 13.38 -12.19 2.05
CA MET A 76 12.17 -11.57 1.53
C MET A 76 12.41 -10.44 0.53
N PHE A 77 13.50 -9.66 0.64
CA PHE A 77 13.87 -8.67 -0.38
C PHE A 77 14.16 -9.29 -1.75
N LYS A 78 14.47 -10.59 -1.80
CA LYS A 78 14.65 -11.32 -3.06
C LYS A 78 13.33 -11.61 -3.78
N LEU A 79 12.21 -11.54 -3.07
CA LEU A 79 10.90 -11.96 -3.56
C LEU A 79 9.95 -10.78 -3.78
N TYR A 80 10.16 -9.66 -3.08
CA TYR A 80 9.28 -8.51 -3.14
C TYR A 80 10.08 -7.20 -3.08
N ASN A 81 9.70 -6.25 -3.93
CA ASN A 81 10.33 -4.92 -4.00
C ASN A 81 9.87 -3.96 -2.89
N ASP A 82 8.89 -4.35 -2.07
CA ASP A 82 8.33 -3.49 -1.03
C ASP A 82 8.98 -3.76 0.32
N SER A 83 9.61 -2.72 0.89
CA SER A 83 10.23 -2.77 2.22
C SER A 83 9.26 -2.47 3.35
N CYS A 84 8.01 -2.09 3.06
CA CYS A 84 7.08 -1.58 4.05
C CYS A 84 5.69 -2.22 3.99
N CYS A 85 5.02 -2.25 5.14
CA CYS A 85 3.65 -2.73 5.22
C CYS A 85 2.70 -1.65 4.70
N SER A 86 1.96 -1.94 3.63
CA SER A 86 1.04 -0.96 3.02
C SER A 86 -0.18 -0.57 3.88
N ILE A 87 -0.35 -1.18 5.07
CA ILE A 87 -1.45 -0.87 6.00
C ILE A 87 -1.00 0.19 7.02
N CYS A 88 0.18 0.03 7.63
CA CYS A 88 0.70 0.95 8.63
C CYS A 88 1.79 1.90 8.10
N PHE A 89 2.23 1.69 6.86
CA PHE A 89 3.30 2.45 6.19
C PHE A 89 4.65 2.44 6.92
N GLN A 90 4.90 1.45 7.78
CA GLN A 90 6.20 1.23 8.43
C GLN A 90 7.00 0.18 7.67
N ASP A 91 8.32 0.34 7.65
CA ASP A 91 9.23 -0.69 7.13
C ASP A 91 9.10 -1.99 7.95
N PHE A 92 9.45 -3.11 7.33
CA PHE A 92 9.56 -4.40 8.01
C PHE A 92 10.94 -4.52 8.67
N GLU A 93 10.96 -4.96 9.93
CA GLU A 93 12.18 -5.29 10.66
C GLU A 93 12.37 -6.80 10.77
N ASP A 94 13.63 -7.25 10.82
CA ASP A 94 13.93 -8.67 11.00
C ASP A 94 13.28 -9.21 12.28
N GLU A 95 12.83 -10.46 12.24
CA GLU A 95 12.13 -11.16 13.33
C GLU A 95 10.69 -10.69 13.60
N GLU A 96 10.20 -9.63 12.95
CA GLU A 96 8.79 -9.22 13.03
C GLU A 96 7.85 -10.26 12.42
N PHE A 97 6.68 -10.44 13.02
CA PHE A 97 5.70 -11.37 12.47
C PHE A 97 4.97 -10.79 11.27
N VAL A 98 5.02 -11.51 10.16
CA VAL A 98 4.33 -11.18 8.91
C VAL A 98 3.42 -12.32 8.49
N ARG A 99 2.40 -11.98 7.70
CA ARG A 99 1.56 -12.95 7.02
C ARG A 99 1.59 -12.69 5.53
N THR A 100 1.92 -13.74 4.79
CA THR A 100 1.87 -13.77 3.33
C THR A 100 0.52 -14.33 2.91
N LEU A 101 -0.20 -13.63 2.04
CA LEU A 101 -1.48 -14.10 1.52
C LEU A 101 -1.25 -15.15 0.43
N PRO A 102 -1.77 -16.38 0.55
CA PRO A 102 -1.39 -17.50 -0.31
C PRO A 102 -1.75 -17.31 -1.79
N LYS A 103 -2.87 -16.60 -2.07
CA LYS A 103 -3.36 -16.40 -3.44
C LYS A 103 -2.55 -15.40 -4.26
N CYS A 104 -1.95 -14.41 -3.62
CA CYS A 104 -1.32 -13.29 -4.31
C CYS A 104 0.13 -13.02 -3.89
N GLY A 105 0.62 -13.65 -2.83
CA GLY A 105 1.98 -13.47 -2.33
C GLY A 105 2.22 -12.16 -1.57
N HIS A 106 1.31 -11.18 -1.60
CA HIS A 106 1.47 -9.96 -0.81
C HIS A 106 1.56 -10.28 0.69
N PHE A 107 2.46 -9.60 1.39
CA PHE A 107 2.67 -9.79 2.82
C PHE A 107 2.61 -8.47 3.57
N PHE A 108 2.24 -8.56 4.84
CA PHE A 108 1.98 -7.44 5.73
C PHE A 108 2.37 -7.87 7.15
N HIS A 109 2.50 -6.92 8.08
CA HIS A 109 2.59 -7.25 9.51
C HIS A 109 1.37 -8.08 9.90
N LEU A 110 1.59 -9.15 10.65
CA LEU A 110 0.56 -10.10 11.08
C LEU A 110 -0.66 -9.37 11.67
N VAL A 111 -0.42 -8.48 12.63
CA VAL A 111 -1.48 -7.72 13.32
C VAL A 111 -2.23 -6.80 12.36
N CYS A 112 -1.53 -6.20 11.39
CA CYS A 112 -2.11 -5.26 10.45
C CYS A 112 -3.09 -5.96 9.51
N ILE A 113 -2.68 -7.07 8.91
CA ILE A 113 -3.52 -7.80 7.96
C ILE A 113 -4.63 -8.60 8.65
N ASP A 114 -4.39 -9.14 9.84
CA ASP A 114 -5.43 -9.84 10.59
C ASP A 114 -6.61 -8.89 10.91
N LYS A 115 -6.33 -7.66 11.37
CA LYS A 115 -7.35 -6.63 11.59
C LYS A 115 -8.08 -6.24 10.31
N TRP A 116 -7.35 -6.09 9.20
CA TRP A 116 -7.92 -5.74 7.91
C TRP A 116 -8.88 -6.82 7.39
N LEU A 117 -8.48 -8.09 7.47
CA LEU A 117 -9.26 -9.20 6.91
C LEU A 117 -10.58 -9.45 7.66
N VAL A 118 -10.64 -9.16 8.97
CA VAL A 118 -11.91 -9.19 9.72
C VAL A 118 -12.95 -8.22 9.13
N GLN A 119 -12.52 -7.14 8.50
CA GLN A 119 -13.42 -6.12 7.96
C GLN A 119 -13.64 -6.27 6.45
N GLN A 120 -12.59 -6.60 5.69
CA GLN A 120 -12.59 -6.48 4.23
C GLN A 120 -12.42 -7.81 3.47
N GLY A 121 -11.96 -8.87 4.15
CA GLY A 121 -11.76 -10.21 3.58
C GLY A 121 -10.87 -10.31 2.32
N SER A 122 -10.23 -9.23 1.90
CA SER A 122 -9.53 -9.11 0.63
C SER A 122 -8.14 -8.50 0.81
N CYS A 123 -7.23 -8.80 -0.12
CA CYS A 123 -5.89 -8.24 -0.09
C CYS A 123 -5.91 -6.70 -0.26
N PRO A 124 -5.26 -5.91 0.63
CA PRO A 124 -5.17 -4.46 0.48
C PRO A 124 -4.60 -4.00 -0.86
N MET A 125 -3.65 -4.75 -1.42
CA MET A 125 -2.89 -4.40 -2.63
C MET A 125 -3.63 -4.74 -3.93
N CYS A 126 -4.11 -5.98 -4.07
CA CYS A 126 -4.71 -6.46 -5.32
C CYS A 126 -6.23 -6.73 -5.25
N LYS A 127 -6.85 -6.51 -4.09
CA LYS A 127 -8.30 -6.70 -3.84
C LYS A 127 -8.82 -8.13 -4.07
N ILE A 128 -7.93 -9.12 -4.26
CA ILE A 128 -8.30 -10.54 -4.34
C ILE A 128 -8.85 -11.00 -2.98
N TYR A 129 -10.04 -11.60 -2.98
CA TYR A 129 -10.67 -12.20 -1.80
C TYR A 129 -9.86 -13.39 -1.25
N VAL A 130 -9.71 -13.45 0.07
CA VAL A 130 -8.90 -14.43 0.81
C VAL A 130 -9.84 -15.35 1.63
N PRO A 131 -10.58 -16.27 0.97
CA PRO A 131 -11.55 -17.14 1.66
C PRO A 131 -10.88 -18.11 2.63
N ASP A 132 -9.66 -18.52 2.31
CA ASP A 132 -8.88 -19.51 3.03
C ASP A 132 -7.50 -18.91 3.21
N LEU A 133 -7.26 -18.43 4.43
CA LEU A 133 -5.93 -18.07 4.88
C LEU A 133 -5.13 -19.35 5.16
#